data_AF-A0A0A6UMF7-F1
#
_entry.id   AF-A0A0A6UMF7-F1
#
_cell.length_a   1.000
_cell.length_b   1.000
_cell.length_c   1.000
_cell.angle_alpha   90.00
_cell.angle_beta   90.00
_cell.angle_gamma   90.00
#
_symmetry.space_group_name_H-M   'P 1'
#
loop_
_entity.id
_entity.type
_entity.pdbx_description
1 polymer ?
#
loop_
_entity_poly.entity_id
_entity_poly.type
_entity_poly.pdbx_seq_one_letter_code
_entity_poly.pdbx_strand_id
1 'polypeptide(L)'
;MRAASGSLFGLAYGDSLGKPTEFQDYPAIVARYGPGGPRVLTGEPALVTDDTQMALAVGEALIEVGPHLTPDAFEPVLRRRFLEWAASPENDRAPGMTCLRACGNLADGRPWVRATQADSKGCGANMRVTPVGLVPGLTEDQRAGAAQLQAALTHGHPTGLAASELTAWAVLWLRDGLAPRDLLAALRNRCAEQRKIYRGDWLGELWQRPTVSSPEDFIARGWDECAAALDRVATALAAGRFDGDPCLATGAGWIAEEALATALYVYLISPDEPVTVLGRGAASSGDSDSIACLAGAFAGAALGLAAWPVDWQTQIEYADRLFRLGTTWD
;
A
#
# COMPACT_ATOMS: atom_id res chain seq x y z
N MET A 1 10.47 11.27 -16.78
CA MET A 1 9.25 11.37 -15.96
C MET A 1 9.68 11.13 -14.51
N ARG A 2 9.38 12.02 -13.57
CA ARG A 2 9.72 11.82 -12.14
C ARG A 2 8.68 10.91 -11.47
N ALA A 3 8.70 9.63 -11.87
CA ALA A 3 7.68 8.64 -11.52
C ALA A 3 7.75 8.20 -10.05
N ALA A 4 8.95 8.06 -9.48
CA ALA A 4 9.09 7.70 -8.08
C ALA A 4 8.64 8.84 -7.16
N SER A 5 9.04 10.08 -7.48
CA SER A 5 8.48 11.25 -6.79
C SER A 5 6.96 11.33 -6.98
N GLY A 6 6.45 11.15 -8.20
CA GLY A 6 5.02 11.18 -8.47
C GLY A 6 4.22 10.19 -7.63
N SER A 7 4.70 8.95 -7.52
CA SER A 7 4.05 7.89 -6.74
C SER A 7 4.06 8.17 -5.24
N LEU A 8 5.20 8.59 -4.67
CA LEU A 8 5.31 8.91 -3.24
C LEU A 8 4.46 10.12 -2.84
N PHE A 9 4.44 11.17 -3.66
CA PHE A 9 3.58 12.33 -3.39
C PHE A 9 2.11 11.97 -3.58
N GLY A 10 1.77 11.21 -4.63
CA GLY A 10 0.41 10.72 -4.85
C GLY A 10 -0.13 9.91 -3.68
N LEU A 11 0.71 9.05 -3.11
CA LEU A 11 0.43 8.32 -1.88
C LEU A 11 0.05 9.26 -0.73
N ALA A 12 0.91 10.24 -0.44
CA ALA A 12 0.69 11.18 0.65
C ALA A 12 -0.52 12.10 0.45
N TYR A 13 -0.79 12.51 -0.80
CA TYR A 13 -1.98 13.29 -1.12
C TYR A 13 -3.26 12.47 -0.94
N GLY A 14 -3.24 11.20 -1.34
CA GLY A 14 -4.36 10.28 -1.16
C GLY A 14 -4.70 10.08 0.31
N ASP A 15 -3.69 9.72 1.10
CA ASP A 15 -3.78 9.64 2.56
C ASP A 15 -4.40 10.92 3.15
N SER A 16 -3.81 12.09 2.89
CA SER A 16 -4.28 13.36 3.43
C SER A 16 -5.72 13.73 3.03
N LEU A 17 -6.14 13.39 1.81
CA LEU A 17 -7.50 13.64 1.32
C LEU A 17 -8.52 12.62 1.87
N GLY A 18 -8.13 11.38 2.12
CA GLY A 18 -9.00 10.33 2.68
C GLY A 18 -9.11 10.40 4.21
N LYS A 19 -8.10 10.93 4.90
CA LYS A 19 -8.11 11.12 6.36
C LYS A 19 -9.39 11.80 6.91
N PRO A 20 -9.91 12.90 6.33
CA PRO A 20 -11.11 13.53 6.86
C PRO A 20 -12.39 12.74 6.58
N THR A 21 -12.40 11.76 5.67
CA THR A 21 -13.57 10.95 5.29
C THR A 21 -13.57 9.57 5.92
N GLU A 22 -12.44 9.14 6.49
CA GLU A 22 -12.32 7.87 7.21
C GLU A 22 -13.42 7.74 8.27
N PHE A 23 -14.04 6.57 8.35
CA PHE A 23 -15.17 6.25 9.23
C PHE A 23 -16.48 7.03 9.00
N GLN A 24 -16.60 7.79 7.91
CA GLN A 24 -17.87 8.42 7.53
C GLN A 24 -18.69 7.53 6.59
N ASP A 25 -20.02 7.66 6.62
CA ASP A 25 -20.86 7.04 5.60
C ASP A 25 -20.80 7.82 4.28
N TYR A 26 -21.00 7.11 3.16
CA TYR A 26 -20.91 7.70 1.84
C TYR A 26 -21.88 8.89 1.62
N PRO A 27 -23.16 8.84 2.05
CA PRO A 27 -24.05 10.00 1.96
C PRO A 27 -23.53 11.26 2.65
N ALA A 28 -22.92 11.16 3.83
CA ALA A 28 -22.34 12.30 4.54
C ALA A 28 -21.13 12.88 3.78
N ILE A 29 -20.28 12.00 3.23
CA ILE A 29 -19.14 12.42 2.40
C ILE A 29 -19.63 13.19 1.17
N VAL A 30 -20.64 12.66 0.46
CA VAL A 30 -21.24 13.31 -0.71
C VAL A 30 -21.90 14.63 -0.35
N ALA A 31 -22.58 14.72 0.80
CA ALA A 31 -23.19 15.97 1.25
C ALA A 31 -22.15 17.08 1.49
N ARG A 32 -20.93 16.71 1.92
CA ARG A 32 -19.86 17.65 2.24
C ARG A 32 -18.97 18.00 1.04
N TYR A 33 -18.61 17.02 0.22
CA TYR A 33 -17.60 17.17 -0.85
C TYR A 33 -18.15 16.94 -2.26
N GLY A 34 -19.41 16.49 -2.37
CA GLY A 34 -19.98 16.02 -3.62
C GLY A 34 -19.58 14.57 -3.96
N PRO A 35 -20.15 13.99 -5.02
CA PRO A 35 -19.92 12.59 -5.41
C PRO A 35 -18.49 12.28 -5.86
N GLY A 36 -17.71 13.31 -6.17
CA GLY A 36 -16.31 13.19 -6.58
C GLY A 36 -15.30 13.31 -5.44
N GLY A 37 -15.76 13.44 -4.18
CA GLY A 37 -14.95 13.53 -2.97
C GLY A 37 -14.07 14.78 -2.85
N PRO A 38 -13.26 14.86 -1.78
CA PRO A 38 -12.35 15.98 -1.57
C PRO A 38 -11.26 16.02 -2.66
N ARG A 39 -11.00 17.20 -3.21
CA ARG A 39 -10.04 17.43 -4.31
C ARG A 39 -9.05 18.55 -4.03
N VAL A 40 -8.98 19.00 -2.78
CA VAL A 40 -8.15 20.11 -2.33
C VAL A 40 -7.55 19.72 -0.99
N LEU A 41 -6.22 19.78 -0.86
CA LEU A 41 -5.54 19.56 0.41
C LEU A 41 -5.92 20.64 1.42
N THR A 42 -6.05 20.26 2.69
CA THR A 42 -6.43 21.19 3.76
C THR A 42 -5.36 21.20 4.86
N GLY A 43 -5.03 22.39 5.34
CA GLY A 43 -3.98 22.61 6.34
C GLY A 43 -2.65 23.07 5.74
N GLU A 44 -1.79 23.63 6.61
CA GLU A 44 -0.41 24.03 6.32
C GLU A 44 0.48 23.64 7.53
N PRO A 45 1.13 22.46 7.49
CA PRO A 45 1.07 21.46 6.43
C PRO A 45 -0.27 20.71 6.38
N ALA A 46 -0.60 20.15 5.22
CA ALA A 46 -1.67 19.17 5.07
C ALA A 46 -1.19 17.85 5.69
N LEU A 47 -1.86 17.42 6.75
CA LEU A 47 -1.41 16.29 7.57
C LEU A 47 -1.73 14.95 6.92
N VAL A 48 -0.87 13.97 7.17
CA VAL A 48 -0.99 12.56 6.75
C VAL A 48 -1.26 11.63 7.95
N THR A 49 -1.59 10.36 7.71
CA THR A 49 -1.82 9.31 8.73
C THR A 49 -0.64 8.32 8.81
N ASP A 50 -0.86 7.17 9.44
CA ASP A 50 0.13 6.11 9.53
C ASP A 50 0.49 5.51 8.16
N ASP A 51 -0.37 5.60 7.16
CA ASP A 51 -0.09 5.24 5.76
C ASP A 51 1.22 5.83 5.24
N THR A 52 1.29 7.16 5.18
CA THR A 52 2.48 7.87 4.70
C THR A 52 3.64 7.71 5.68
N GLN A 53 3.39 7.78 6.99
CA GLN A 53 4.46 7.67 7.98
C GLN A 53 5.18 6.31 7.90
N MET A 54 4.42 5.22 7.80
CA MET A 54 4.99 3.89 7.65
C MET A 54 5.60 3.67 6.27
N ALA A 55 5.03 4.25 5.20
CA ALA A 55 5.66 4.24 3.88
C ALA A 55 7.04 4.92 3.89
N LEU A 56 7.17 6.07 4.57
CA LEU A 56 8.45 6.74 4.76
C LEU A 56 9.44 5.84 5.55
N ALA A 57 8.98 5.17 6.60
CA ALA A 57 9.80 4.23 7.38
C ALA A 57 10.33 3.07 6.51
N VAL A 58 9.50 2.49 5.64
CA VAL A 58 9.92 1.45 4.67
C VAL A 58 10.92 2.01 3.68
N GLY A 59 10.65 3.19 3.10
CA GLY A 59 11.52 3.80 2.10
C GLY A 59 12.90 4.18 2.64
N GLU A 60 12.95 4.75 3.85
CA GLU A 60 14.21 5.07 4.52
C GLU A 60 15.02 3.83 4.89
N ALA A 61 14.35 2.74 5.29
CA ALA A 61 15.02 1.46 5.51
C ALA A 61 15.66 0.93 4.22
N LEU A 62 14.97 1.03 3.08
CA LEU A 62 15.49 0.58 1.78
C LEU A 62 16.70 1.41 1.33
N ILE A 63 16.69 2.74 1.52
CA ILE A 63 17.86 3.59 1.24
C ILE A 63 19.04 3.21 2.13
N GLU A 64 18.80 2.98 3.41
CA GLU A 64 19.85 2.67 4.37
C GLU A 64 20.52 1.32 4.08
N VAL A 65 19.75 0.31 3.69
CA VAL A 65 20.28 -1.00 3.30
C VAL A 65 20.97 -0.94 1.93
N GLY A 66 20.44 -0.14 1.01
CA GLY A 66 21.01 0.02 -0.32
C GLY A 66 20.84 -1.23 -1.21
N PRO A 67 21.69 -1.41 -2.24
CA PRO A 67 21.47 -2.39 -3.30
C PRO A 67 21.68 -3.86 -2.87
N HIS A 68 22.33 -4.11 -1.74
CA HIS A 68 22.57 -5.46 -1.21
C HIS A 68 21.40 -5.91 -0.32
N LEU A 69 20.18 -5.78 -0.84
CA LEU A 69 18.96 -6.08 -0.11
C LEU A 69 18.84 -7.60 0.09
N THR A 70 19.03 -8.03 1.33
CA THR A 70 18.82 -9.39 1.83
C THR A 70 17.90 -9.34 3.06
N PRO A 71 17.24 -10.44 3.43
CA PRO A 71 16.40 -10.46 4.64
C PRO A 71 17.19 -10.08 5.91
N ASP A 72 18.41 -10.61 6.07
CA ASP A 72 19.27 -10.34 7.24
C ASP A 72 19.73 -8.88 7.33
N ALA A 73 19.89 -8.20 6.18
CA ALA A 73 20.22 -6.79 6.14
C ALA A 73 18.97 -5.91 6.35
N PHE A 74 17.82 -6.32 5.82
CA PHE A 74 16.61 -5.51 5.80
C PHE A 74 15.82 -5.55 7.10
N GLU A 75 15.63 -6.73 7.69
CA GLU A 75 14.79 -6.91 8.88
C GLU A 75 15.23 -6.04 10.07
N PRO A 76 16.53 -5.96 10.44
CA PRO A 76 16.92 -5.19 11.61
C PRO A 76 16.72 -3.68 11.42
N VAL A 77 16.97 -3.18 10.20
CA VAL A 77 16.76 -1.78 9.85
C VAL A 77 15.28 -1.46 9.85
N LEU A 78 14.47 -2.29 9.18
CA LEU A 78 13.02 -2.09 9.12
C LEU A 78 12.37 -2.17 10.51
N ARG A 79 12.78 -3.15 11.34
CA ARG A 79 12.37 -3.25 12.75
C ARG A 79 12.64 -1.95 13.47
N ARG A 80 13.87 -1.43 13.39
CA ARG A 80 14.25 -0.17 14.05
C ARG A 80 13.35 0.98 13.58
N ARG A 81 13.12 1.13 12.27
CA ARG A 81 12.25 2.19 11.72
C ARG A 81 10.80 2.08 12.20
N PHE A 82 10.26 0.86 12.32
CA PHE A 82 8.90 0.66 12.86
C PHE A 82 8.83 0.95 14.36
N LEU A 83 9.86 0.64 15.14
CA LEU A 83 9.93 1.00 16.55
C LEU A 83 10.05 2.52 16.75
N GLU A 84 10.84 3.20 15.91
CA GLU A 84 10.95 4.66 15.88
C GLU A 84 9.60 5.32 15.53
N TRP A 85 8.90 4.81 14.52
CA TRP A 85 7.54 5.25 14.20
C TRP A 85 6.58 5.02 15.37
N ALA A 86 6.57 3.82 15.95
CA ALA A 86 5.65 3.47 17.04
C ALA A 86 5.85 4.35 18.28
N ALA A 87 7.09 4.80 18.55
CA ALA A 87 7.43 5.69 19.66
C ALA A 87 7.30 7.19 19.33
N SER A 88 7.05 7.55 18.07
CA SER A 88 6.94 8.95 17.66
C SER A 88 5.73 9.63 18.30
N PRO A 89 5.84 10.87 18.80
CA PRO A 89 4.68 11.63 19.24
C PRO A 89 3.71 11.98 18.10
N GLU A 90 4.18 11.92 16.85
CA GLU A 90 3.35 12.14 15.64
C GLU A 90 2.56 10.89 15.23
N ASN A 91 2.73 9.77 15.93
CA ASN A 91 1.96 8.55 15.74
C ASN A 91 0.63 8.60 16.52
N ASP A 92 -0.16 9.63 16.25
CA ASP A 92 -1.43 9.93 16.92
C ASP A 92 -2.62 9.97 15.92
N ARG A 93 -2.36 9.62 14.65
CA ARG A 93 -3.30 9.73 13.53
C ARG A 93 -3.57 8.35 12.93
N ALA A 94 -4.59 7.68 13.47
CA ALA A 94 -5.14 6.40 13.03
C ALA A 94 -4.25 5.12 13.10
N PRO A 95 -3.25 5.00 14.00
CA PRO A 95 -2.36 3.83 13.97
C PRO A 95 -3.11 2.50 14.13
N GLY A 96 -2.96 1.62 13.14
CA GLY A 96 -3.55 0.30 13.18
C GLY A 96 -3.10 -0.52 14.40
N MET A 97 -4.06 -1.05 15.19
CA MET A 97 -3.76 -1.86 16.39
C MET A 97 -2.90 -3.09 16.11
N THR A 98 -2.97 -3.65 14.90
CA THR A 98 -2.07 -4.73 14.45
C THR A 98 -0.61 -4.27 14.47
N CYS A 99 -0.33 -3.10 13.87
CA CYS A 99 1.01 -2.52 13.80
C CYS A 99 1.53 -2.22 15.21
N LEU A 100 0.73 -1.57 16.06
CA LEU A 100 1.12 -1.23 17.43
C LEU A 100 1.44 -2.48 18.27
N ARG A 101 0.59 -3.52 18.21
CA ARG A 101 0.83 -4.78 18.95
C ARG A 101 2.09 -5.49 18.48
N ALA A 102 2.30 -5.55 17.17
CA ALA A 102 3.52 -6.14 16.61
C ALA A 102 4.76 -5.34 17.00
N CYS A 103 4.72 -4.02 16.95
CA CYS A 103 5.82 -3.16 17.41
C CYS A 103 6.11 -3.35 18.91
N GLY A 104 5.09 -3.47 19.76
CA GLY A 104 5.27 -3.82 21.18
C GLY A 104 5.99 -5.16 21.36
N ASN A 105 5.57 -6.19 20.63
CA ASN A 105 6.25 -7.49 20.66
C ASN A 105 7.70 -7.45 20.11
N LEU A 106 7.97 -6.61 19.10
CA LEU A 106 9.32 -6.40 18.56
C LEU A 106 10.21 -5.67 19.58
N ALA A 107 9.66 -4.70 20.31
CA ALA A 107 10.34 -3.96 21.37
C ALA A 107 10.72 -4.87 22.55
N ASP A 108 9.93 -5.91 22.83
CA ASP A 108 10.26 -6.97 23.79
C ASP A 108 11.45 -7.86 23.34
N GLY A 109 12.03 -7.63 22.16
CA GLY A 109 13.15 -8.40 21.63
C GLY A 109 12.75 -9.75 21.02
N ARG A 110 11.46 -9.99 20.78
CA ARG A 110 11.00 -11.24 20.16
C ARG A 110 11.51 -11.34 18.71
N PRO A 111 11.77 -12.56 18.20
CA PRO A 111 11.94 -12.77 16.76
C PRO A 111 10.71 -12.29 16.00
N TRP A 112 10.90 -11.62 14.85
CA TRP A 112 9.80 -10.98 14.12
C TRP A 112 8.67 -11.96 13.78
N VAL A 113 9.02 -13.21 13.46
CA VAL A 113 8.09 -14.31 13.13
C VAL A 113 7.13 -14.63 14.29
N ARG A 114 7.52 -14.32 15.52
CA ARG A 114 6.71 -14.50 16.75
C ARG A 114 6.14 -13.17 17.26
N ALA A 115 6.64 -12.04 16.79
CA ALA A 115 6.15 -10.72 17.14
C ALA A 115 4.94 -10.29 16.30
N THR A 116 4.90 -10.74 15.03
CA THR A 116 3.83 -10.47 14.08
C THR A 116 2.47 -10.94 14.57
N GLN A 117 1.40 -10.28 14.13
CA GLN A 117 0.04 -10.76 14.35
C GLN A 117 -0.32 -11.79 13.27
N ALA A 118 -0.19 -13.07 13.61
CA ALA A 118 -0.24 -14.18 12.65
C ALA A 118 -1.48 -14.16 11.75
N ASP A 119 -2.66 -13.90 12.31
CA ASP A 119 -3.93 -13.97 11.57
C ASP A 119 -4.38 -12.62 11.00
N SER A 120 -3.58 -11.57 11.16
CA SER A 120 -3.93 -10.24 10.67
C SER A 120 -3.60 -10.07 9.19
N LYS A 121 -4.60 -9.68 8.40
CA LYS A 121 -4.51 -9.30 6.98
C LYS A 121 -4.96 -7.87 6.70
N GLY A 122 -4.88 -6.98 7.70
CA GLY A 122 -5.23 -5.56 7.54
C GLY A 122 -4.45 -4.84 6.43
N CYS A 123 -5.02 -3.76 5.89
CA CYS A 123 -4.43 -2.87 4.89
C CYS A 123 -3.05 -2.29 5.26
N GLY A 124 -2.73 -2.20 6.55
CA GLY A 124 -1.39 -1.84 7.04
C GLY A 124 -0.28 -2.74 6.52
N ALA A 125 -0.61 -3.89 5.94
CA ALA A 125 0.33 -4.72 5.18
C ALA A 125 0.78 -4.05 3.87
N ASN A 126 -0.11 -3.43 3.09
CA ASN A 126 0.18 -2.94 1.74
C ASN A 126 0.10 -1.42 1.57
N MET A 127 -0.56 -0.66 2.44
CA MET A 127 -0.59 0.81 2.34
C MET A 127 0.81 1.46 2.34
N ARG A 128 1.76 0.81 3.02
CA ARG A 128 3.14 1.29 3.19
C ARG A 128 4.18 0.71 2.22
N VAL A 129 3.79 -0.16 1.30
CA VAL A 129 4.74 -0.96 0.47
C VAL A 129 5.24 -0.23 -0.77
N THR A 130 4.59 0.86 -1.18
CA THR A 130 4.92 1.64 -2.39
C THR A 130 6.42 1.86 -2.62
N PRO A 131 7.25 2.22 -1.62
CA PRO A 131 8.69 2.35 -1.81
C PRO A 131 9.39 1.12 -2.39
N VAL A 132 8.95 -0.10 -2.03
CA VAL A 132 9.53 -1.36 -2.54
C VAL A 132 9.34 -1.48 -4.06
N GLY A 133 8.23 -0.97 -4.61
CA GLY A 133 7.99 -0.89 -6.06
C GLY A 133 8.85 0.14 -6.78
N LEU A 134 9.37 1.13 -6.04
CA LEU A 134 10.11 2.27 -6.59
C LEU A 134 11.62 2.11 -6.55
N VAL A 135 12.18 1.20 -5.75
CA VAL A 135 13.64 0.98 -5.77
C VAL A 135 14.05 0.40 -7.14
N PRO A 136 14.95 1.08 -7.88
CA PRO A 136 15.45 0.58 -9.16
C PRO A 136 16.43 -0.58 -8.94
N GLY A 137 16.52 -1.49 -9.92
CA GLY A 137 17.55 -2.54 -9.95
C GLY A 137 17.37 -3.70 -8.98
N LEU A 138 16.32 -3.74 -8.15
CA LEU A 138 15.99 -4.93 -7.36
C LEU A 138 15.65 -6.11 -8.28
N THR A 139 16.18 -7.29 -7.98
CA THR A 139 15.74 -8.52 -8.62
C THR A 139 14.29 -8.84 -8.28
N GLU A 140 13.67 -9.75 -9.03
CA GLU A 140 12.31 -10.23 -8.72
C GLU A 140 12.23 -10.77 -7.27
N ASP A 141 13.18 -11.60 -6.86
CA ASP A 141 13.18 -12.17 -5.51
C ASP A 141 13.37 -11.11 -4.43
N GLN A 142 14.25 -10.13 -4.64
CA GLN A 142 14.44 -9.02 -3.70
C GLN A 142 13.17 -8.17 -3.54
N ARG A 143 12.50 -7.84 -4.64
CA ARG A 143 11.30 -7.00 -4.60
C ARG A 143 10.13 -7.73 -3.95
N ALA A 144 9.89 -8.97 -4.37
CA ALA A 144 8.84 -9.80 -3.81
C ALA A 144 9.10 -10.13 -2.34
N GLY A 145 10.33 -10.55 -2.01
CA GLY A 145 10.77 -10.85 -0.65
C GLY A 145 10.69 -9.65 0.29
N ALA A 146 11.16 -8.47 -0.12
CA ALA A 146 11.07 -7.26 0.70
C ALA A 146 9.62 -6.80 0.90
N ALA A 147 8.77 -6.89 -0.14
CA ALA A 147 7.35 -6.58 -0.03
C ALA A 147 6.62 -7.52 0.94
N GLN A 148 6.90 -8.82 0.88
CA GLN A 148 6.31 -9.79 1.80
C GLN A 148 6.87 -9.62 3.22
N LEU A 149 8.20 -9.50 3.40
CA LEU A 149 8.83 -9.36 4.71
C LEU A 149 8.35 -8.09 5.43
N GLN A 150 8.27 -6.95 4.74
CA GLN A 150 7.82 -5.71 5.37
C GLN A 150 6.37 -5.84 5.89
N ALA A 151 5.51 -6.53 5.15
CA ALA A 151 4.16 -6.84 5.61
C ALA A 151 4.21 -7.79 6.82
N ALA A 152 4.99 -8.87 6.69
CA ALA A 152 5.12 -9.94 7.66
C ALA A 152 5.62 -9.49 9.04
N LEU A 153 6.37 -8.38 9.15
CA LEU A 153 6.79 -7.81 10.44
C LEU A 153 5.60 -7.49 11.35
N THR A 154 4.43 -7.15 10.80
CA THR A 154 3.23 -6.82 11.59
C THR A 154 1.99 -7.65 11.23
N HIS A 155 1.82 -7.98 9.95
CA HIS A 155 0.70 -8.72 9.39
C HIS A 155 1.17 -10.09 8.90
N GLY A 156 1.01 -11.12 9.73
CA GLY A 156 1.52 -12.45 9.42
C GLY A 156 0.68 -13.22 8.41
N HIS A 157 -0.54 -12.77 8.08
CA HIS A 157 -1.46 -13.54 7.23
C HIS A 157 -0.99 -13.56 5.76
N PRO A 158 -1.06 -14.71 5.06
CA PRO A 158 -0.51 -14.84 3.70
C PRO A 158 -1.15 -13.86 2.70
N THR A 159 -2.42 -13.51 2.88
CA THR A 159 -3.12 -12.50 2.06
C THR A 159 -2.50 -11.10 2.17
N GLY A 160 -2.08 -10.69 3.36
CA GLY A 160 -1.37 -9.41 3.54
C GLY A 160 -0.02 -9.40 2.80
N LEU A 161 0.68 -10.54 2.79
CA LEU A 161 1.95 -10.70 2.08
C LEU A 161 1.75 -10.61 0.56
N ALA A 162 0.77 -11.36 0.03
CA ALA A 162 0.46 -11.39 -1.40
C ALA A 162 -0.04 -10.02 -1.89
N ALA A 163 -0.95 -9.35 -1.16
CA ALA A 163 -1.46 -8.02 -1.50
C ALA A 163 -0.34 -6.97 -1.47
N SER A 164 0.58 -7.05 -0.50
CA SER A 164 1.76 -6.19 -0.42
C SER A 164 2.66 -6.36 -1.64
N GLU A 165 2.94 -7.60 -2.03
CA GLU A 165 3.70 -7.87 -3.26
C GLU A 165 3.00 -7.34 -4.50
N LEU A 166 1.72 -7.64 -4.69
CA LEU A 166 0.94 -7.14 -5.84
C LEU A 166 0.96 -5.62 -5.93
N THR A 167 0.86 -4.94 -4.80
CA THR A 167 0.92 -3.47 -4.73
C THR A 167 2.29 -2.95 -5.19
N ALA A 168 3.39 -3.56 -4.72
CA ALA A 168 4.74 -3.19 -5.15
C ALA A 168 4.95 -3.42 -6.66
N TRP A 169 4.41 -4.51 -7.21
CA TRP A 169 4.48 -4.80 -8.64
C TRP A 169 3.59 -3.89 -9.48
N ALA A 170 2.41 -3.52 -9.00
CA ALA A 170 1.56 -2.55 -9.67
C ALA A 170 2.29 -1.21 -9.82
N VAL A 171 2.92 -0.73 -8.75
CA VAL A 171 3.73 0.51 -8.77
C VAL A 171 4.90 0.39 -9.73
N LEU A 172 5.68 -0.70 -9.68
CA LEU A 172 6.80 -0.91 -10.60
C LEU A 172 6.34 -0.91 -12.06
N TRP A 173 5.33 -1.69 -12.40
CA TRP A 173 4.90 -1.84 -13.79
C TRP A 173 4.30 -0.54 -14.34
N LEU A 174 3.53 0.19 -13.54
CA LEU A 174 3.01 1.51 -13.95
C LEU A 174 4.15 2.52 -14.17
N ARG A 175 5.13 2.54 -13.28
CA ARG A 175 6.35 3.34 -13.44
C ARG A 175 7.09 3.00 -14.74
N ASP A 176 7.20 1.72 -15.06
CA ASP A 176 7.90 1.22 -16.24
C ASP A 176 7.05 1.31 -17.54
N GLY A 177 5.87 1.92 -17.45
CA GLY A 177 5.05 2.25 -18.61
C GLY A 177 4.03 1.18 -19.03
N LEU A 178 3.72 0.21 -18.17
CA LEU A 178 2.59 -0.69 -18.41
C LEU A 178 1.31 0.13 -18.52
N ALA A 179 0.57 -0.06 -19.61
CA ALA A 179 -0.68 0.67 -19.81
C ALA A 179 -1.70 0.29 -18.72
N PRO A 180 -2.46 1.25 -18.14
CA PRO A 180 -3.39 0.97 -17.04
C PRO A 180 -4.39 -0.15 -17.36
N ARG A 181 -4.89 -0.22 -18.60
CA ARG A 181 -5.81 -1.28 -19.07
C ARG A 181 -5.24 -2.70 -18.97
N ASP A 182 -3.91 -2.85 -19.00
CA ASP A 182 -3.21 -4.14 -19.00
C ASP A 182 -2.81 -4.56 -17.58
N LEU A 183 -2.87 -3.64 -16.60
CA LEU A 183 -2.43 -3.84 -15.22
C LEU A 183 -3.17 -4.97 -14.51
N LEU A 184 -4.51 -5.00 -14.61
CA LEU A 184 -5.31 -5.99 -13.88
C LEU A 184 -5.02 -7.42 -14.35
N ALA A 185 -4.84 -7.61 -15.66
CA ALA A 185 -4.47 -8.90 -16.22
C ALA A 185 -3.05 -9.33 -15.78
N ALA A 186 -2.10 -8.40 -15.77
CA ALA A 186 -0.73 -8.66 -15.30
C ALA A 186 -0.70 -9.09 -13.82
N LEU A 187 -1.43 -8.38 -12.95
CA LEU A 187 -1.55 -8.74 -11.54
C LEU A 187 -2.20 -10.11 -11.35
N ARG A 188 -3.24 -10.42 -12.13
CA ARG A 188 -3.92 -11.71 -12.08
C ARG A 188 -3.02 -12.88 -12.50
N ASN A 189 -2.18 -12.66 -13.53
CA ASN A 189 -1.17 -13.62 -13.96
C ASN A 189 -0.12 -13.84 -12.87
N ARG A 190 0.33 -12.76 -12.21
CA ARG A 190 1.27 -12.87 -11.09
C ARG A 190 0.72 -13.71 -9.94
N CYS A 191 -0.57 -13.58 -9.60
CA CYS A 191 -1.19 -14.47 -8.61
C CYS A 191 -1.07 -15.95 -8.99
N ALA A 192 -1.21 -16.28 -10.29
CA ALA A 192 -1.10 -17.66 -10.76
C ALA A 192 0.36 -18.16 -10.74
N GLU A 193 1.31 -17.34 -11.19
CA GLU A 193 2.74 -17.66 -11.23
C GLU A 193 3.34 -17.84 -9.83
N GLN A 194 2.98 -16.96 -8.89
CA GLN A 194 3.51 -16.96 -7.52
C GLN A 194 2.74 -17.88 -6.58
N ARG A 195 1.62 -18.47 -7.03
CA ARG A 195 0.63 -19.18 -6.20
C ARG A 195 1.25 -20.20 -5.23
N LYS A 196 2.29 -20.90 -5.66
CA LYS A 196 2.97 -21.95 -4.87
C LYS A 196 4.41 -21.59 -4.49
N ILE A 197 4.84 -20.35 -4.71
CA ILE A 197 6.19 -19.88 -4.41
C ILE A 197 6.20 -19.24 -3.03
N TYR A 198 6.74 -19.96 -2.05
CA TYR A 198 7.02 -19.41 -0.72
C TYR A 198 8.49 -19.02 -0.61
N ARG A 199 8.76 -17.78 -0.18
CA ARG A 199 10.10 -17.24 -0.06
C ARG A 199 10.70 -17.57 1.30
N GLY A 200 11.14 -18.82 1.47
CA GLY A 200 11.70 -19.32 2.73
C GLY A 200 12.84 -18.48 3.28
N ASP A 201 13.73 -17.99 2.42
CA ASP A 201 14.85 -17.13 2.83
C ASP A 201 14.38 -15.83 3.46
N TRP A 202 13.26 -15.27 3.00
CA TRP A 202 12.69 -14.01 3.49
C TRP A 202 11.74 -14.19 4.67
N LEU A 203 10.93 -15.25 4.64
CA LEU A 203 9.80 -15.43 5.56
C LEU A 203 10.04 -16.50 6.63
N GLY A 204 11.13 -17.25 6.52
CA GLY A 204 11.53 -18.28 7.46
C GLY A 204 10.40 -19.27 7.79
N GLU A 205 10.06 -19.34 9.07
CA GLU A 205 9.08 -20.29 9.60
C GLU A 205 7.67 -19.71 9.74
N LEU A 206 7.36 -18.57 9.11
CA LEU A 206 6.05 -17.90 9.25
C LEU A 206 4.86 -18.80 8.87
N TRP A 207 5.10 -19.74 7.95
CA TRP A 207 4.11 -20.71 7.50
C TRP A 207 3.76 -21.77 8.56
N GLN A 208 4.63 -22.01 9.55
CA GLN A 208 4.45 -23.08 10.54
C GLN A 208 3.31 -22.74 11.51
N ARG A 209 2.10 -23.22 11.18
CA ARG A 209 0.87 -23.02 11.95
C ARG A 209 0.12 -24.34 12.12
N PRO A 210 -0.69 -24.51 13.18
CA PRO A 210 -1.36 -25.79 13.46
C PRO A 210 -2.21 -26.36 12.30
N THR A 211 -2.75 -25.51 11.42
CA THR A 211 -3.66 -25.88 10.32
C THR A 211 -3.03 -25.74 8.93
N VAL A 212 -1.71 -25.63 8.85
CA VAL A 212 -0.95 -25.44 7.61
C VAL A 212 -0.02 -26.63 7.40
N SER A 213 -0.20 -27.31 6.27
CA SER A 213 0.52 -28.53 5.88
C SER A 213 1.89 -28.25 5.27
N SER A 214 2.05 -27.14 4.54
CA SER A 214 3.29 -26.80 3.85
C SER A 214 3.41 -25.28 3.62
N PRO A 215 4.62 -24.75 3.38
CA PRO A 215 4.82 -23.35 2.99
C PRO A 215 4.06 -22.96 1.70
N GLU A 216 3.92 -23.88 0.75
CA GLU A 216 3.18 -23.64 -0.49
C GLU A 216 1.66 -23.59 -0.26
N ASP A 217 1.13 -24.38 0.69
CA ASP A 217 -0.28 -24.31 1.09
C ASP A 217 -0.59 -23.07 1.92
N PHE A 218 0.38 -22.56 2.66
CA PHE A 218 0.27 -21.28 3.36
C PHE A 218 0.10 -20.13 2.37
N ILE A 219 1.06 -19.96 1.47
CA ILE A 219 1.10 -18.79 0.59
C ILE A 219 0.01 -18.84 -0.49
N ALA A 220 -0.37 -20.04 -0.95
CA ALA A 220 -1.44 -20.20 -1.94
C ALA A 220 -2.76 -19.57 -1.49
N ARG A 221 -3.11 -19.64 -0.20
CA ARG A 221 -4.32 -19.00 0.33
C ARG A 221 -4.33 -17.50 0.09
N GLY A 222 -3.19 -16.84 0.34
CA GLY A 222 -3.06 -15.41 0.12
C GLY A 222 -3.21 -15.01 -1.33
N TRP A 223 -2.55 -15.75 -2.23
CA TRP A 223 -2.66 -15.54 -3.68
C TRP A 223 -4.08 -15.81 -4.21
N ASP A 224 -4.76 -16.83 -3.70
CA ASP A 224 -6.14 -17.17 -4.07
C ASP A 224 -7.13 -16.09 -3.62
N GLU A 225 -7.00 -15.58 -2.39
CA GLU A 225 -7.83 -14.48 -1.89
C GLU A 225 -7.60 -13.18 -2.68
N CYS A 226 -6.35 -12.85 -2.98
CA CYS A 226 -6.03 -11.69 -3.82
C CYS A 226 -6.56 -11.84 -5.24
N ALA A 227 -6.40 -13.03 -5.85
CA ALA A 227 -6.95 -13.33 -7.18
C ALA A 227 -8.47 -13.12 -7.22
N ALA A 228 -9.20 -13.61 -6.21
CA ALA A 228 -10.64 -13.39 -6.10
C ALA A 228 -11.00 -11.90 -5.95
N ALA A 229 -10.18 -11.12 -5.25
CA ALA A 229 -10.36 -9.67 -5.14
C ALA A 229 -10.16 -8.96 -6.50
N LEU A 230 -9.12 -9.33 -7.26
CA LEU A 230 -8.89 -8.82 -8.62
C LEU A 230 -10.02 -9.20 -9.59
N ASP A 231 -10.58 -10.40 -9.47
CA ASP A 231 -11.72 -10.85 -10.27
C ASP A 231 -12.99 -10.00 -9.97
N ARG A 232 -13.17 -9.52 -8.72
CA ARG A 232 -14.21 -8.52 -8.39
C ARG A 232 -13.96 -7.18 -9.07
N VAL A 233 -12.71 -6.70 -9.11
CA VAL A 233 -12.36 -5.45 -9.84
C VAL A 233 -12.73 -5.58 -11.32
N ALA A 234 -12.37 -6.70 -11.96
CA ALA A 234 -12.68 -6.93 -13.37
C ALA A 234 -14.20 -6.91 -13.62
N THR A 235 -14.96 -7.56 -12.74
CA THR A 235 -16.42 -7.59 -12.80
C THR A 235 -17.03 -6.20 -12.63
N ALA A 236 -16.52 -5.41 -11.68
CA ALA A 236 -16.99 -4.05 -11.42
C ALA A 236 -16.70 -3.10 -12.59
N LEU A 237 -15.49 -3.17 -13.17
CA LEU A 237 -15.13 -2.38 -14.35
C LEU A 237 -16.00 -2.74 -15.56
N ALA A 238 -16.23 -4.03 -15.80
CA ALA A 238 -17.07 -4.50 -16.90
C ALA A 238 -18.54 -4.10 -16.76
N ALA A 239 -19.02 -3.89 -15.53
CA ALA A 239 -20.40 -3.44 -15.28
C ALA A 239 -20.66 -2.00 -15.76
N GLY A 240 -19.62 -1.17 -15.93
CA GLY A 240 -19.71 0.18 -16.47
C GLY A 240 -20.54 1.16 -15.62
N ARG A 241 -20.75 0.86 -14.33
CA ARG A 241 -21.52 1.68 -13.39
C ARG A 241 -20.57 2.21 -12.31
N PHE A 242 -20.08 3.42 -12.52
CA PHE A 242 -19.03 4.02 -11.70
C PHE A 242 -19.55 5.06 -10.69
N ASP A 243 -20.85 5.26 -10.61
CA ASP A 243 -21.44 6.16 -9.61
C ASP A 243 -21.62 5.46 -8.27
N GLY A 244 -21.49 6.21 -7.18
CA GLY A 244 -21.68 5.71 -5.82
C GLY A 244 -20.39 5.29 -5.12
N ASP A 245 -20.57 4.62 -3.98
CA ASP A 245 -19.50 4.19 -3.11
C ASP A 245 -18.67 3.06 -3.75
N PRO A 246 -17.36 3.25 -4.01
CA PRO A 246 -16.52 2.20 -4.59
C PRO A 246 -16.41 0.97 -3.68
N CYS A 247 -16.62 1.10 -2.36
CA CYS A 247 -16.56 -0.03 -1.44
C CYS A 247 -17.63 -1.09 -1.71
N LEU A 248 -18.79 -0.70 -2.26
CA LEU A 248 -19.86 -1.63 -2.63
C LEU A 248 -19.49 -2.52 -3.82
N ALA A 249 -18.49 -2.12 -4.60
CA ALA A 249 -18.04 -2.89 -5.76
C ALA A 249 -16.97 -3.92 -5.40
N THR A 250 -16.01 -3.56 -4.55
CA THR A 250 -14.76 -4.34 -4.42
C THR A 250 -14.32 -4.63 -2.99
N GLY A 251 -14.93 -3.97 -1.99
CA GLY A 251 -14.63 -4.16 -0.56
C GLY A 251 -14.31 -2.85 0.14
N ALA A 252 -14.39 -2.87 1.47
CA ALA A 252 -14.31 -1.68 2.31
C ALA A 252 -12.86 -1.24 2.61
N GLY A 253 -11.85 -1.98 2.16
CA GLY A 253 -10.45 -1.56 2.28
C GLY A 253 -9.79 -1.90 3.62
N TRP A 254 -10.53 -2.34 4.64
CA TRP A 254 -9.96 -2.67 5.97
C TRP A 254 -9.00 -3.88 5.96
N ILE A 255 -9.07 -4.71 4.91
CA ILE A 255 -8.15 -5.83 4.68
C ILE A 255 -7.39 -5.62 3.37
N ALA A 256 -6.15 -6.11 3.32
CA ALA A 256 -5.16 -5.75 2.31
C ALA A 256 -5.62 -6.04 0.88
N GLU A 257 -6.26 -7.18 0.63
CA GLU A 257 -6.77 -7.52 -0.70
C GLU A 257 -7.95 -6.64 -1.14
N GLU A 258 -8.76 -6.14 -0.20
CA GLU A 258 -9.82 -5.19 -0.49
C GLU A 258 -9.27 -3.78 -0.71
N ALA A 259 -8.27 -3.35 0.07
CA ALA A 259 -7.60 -2.07 -0.12
C ALA A 259 -6.99 -1.99 -1.52
N LEU A 260 -6.25 -3.03 -1.92
CA LEU A 260 -5.68 -3.17 -3.26
C LEU A 260 -6.78 -3.15 -4.33
N ALA A 261 -7.83 -3.96 -4.16
CA ALA A 261 -8.89 -4.08 -5.16
C ALA A 261 -9.64 -2.76 -5.36
N THR A 262 -10.03 -2.09 -4.28
CA THR A 262 -10.77 -0.83 -4.34
C THR A 262 -9.90 0.31 -4.86
N ALA A 263 -8.63 0.37 -4.47
CA ALA A 263 -7.67 1.33 -5.03
C ALA A 263 -7.46 1.14 -6.55
N LEU A 264 -7.32 -0.11 -7.01
CA LEU A 264 -7.25 -0.42 -8.45
C LEU A 264 -8.53 -0.04 -9.17
N TYR A 265 -9.69 -0.33 -8.58
CA TYR A 265 -10.99 0.02 -9.17
C TYR A 265 -11.11 1.52 -9.38
N VAL A 266 -10.83 2.34 -8.36
CA VAL A 266 -10.95 3.81 -8.49
C VAL A 266 -9.90 4.38 -9.46
N TYR A 267 -8.69 3.84 -9.48
CA TYR A 267 -7.64 4.24 -10.42
C TYR A 267 -8.01 3.90 -11.88
N LEU A 268 -8.46 2.68 -12.14
CA LEU A 268 -8.71 2.18 -13.50
C LEU A 268 -9.95 2.79 -14.16
N ILE A 269 -10.84 3.43 -13.41
CA ILE A 269 -11.98 4.19 -13.95
C ILE A 269 -11.51 5.45 -14.69
N SER A 270 -10.48 6.14 -14.17
CA SER A 270 -10.02 7.42 -14.70
C SER A 270 -8.49 7.58 -14.54
N PRO A 271 -7.68 6.71 -15.19
CA PRO A 271 -6.25 6.61 -14.91
C PRO A 271 -5.46 7.87 -15.30
N ASP A 272 -6.00 8.70 -16.20
CA ASP A 272 -5.38 9.95 -16.67
C ASP A 272 -5.80 11.19 -15.85
N GLU A 273 -6.68 11.02 -14.86
CA GLU A 273 -7.19 12.11 -14.01
C GLU A 273 -6.77 11.94 -12.54
N PRO A 274 -5.50 12.23 -12.18
CA PRO A 274 -4.93 11.85 -10.88
C PRO A 274 -5.68 12.45 -9.68
N VAL A 275 -6.12 13.71 -9.75
CA VAL A 275 -6.91 14.34 -8.68
C VAL A 275 -8.32 13.75 -8.58
N THR A 276 -8.93 13.35 -9.71
CA THR A 276 -10.22 12.62 -9.71
C THR A 276 -10.08 11.26 -9.05
N VAL A 277 -8.97 10.55 -9.29
CA VAL A 277 -8.66 9.26 -8.65
C VAL A 277 -8.58 9.40 -7.14
N LEU A 278 -7.85 10.40 -6.63
CA LEU A 278 -7.75 10.63 -5.19
C LEU A 278 -9.10 10.96 -4.56
N GLY A 279 -9.85 11.90 -5.15
CA GLY A 279 -11.15 12.29 -4.63
C GLY A 279 -12.14 11.13 -4.62
N ARG A 280 -12.11 10.27 -5.64
CA ARG A 280 -12.95 9.07 -5.69
C ARG A 280 -12.56 8.02 -4.64
N GLY A 281 -11.26 7.81 -4.40
CA GLY A 281 -10.79 6.93 -3.33
C GLY A 281 -11.19 7.44 -1.94
N ALA A 282 -11.03 8.74 -1.71
CA ALA A 282 -11.44 9.41 -0.48
C ALA A 282 -12.97 9.45 -0.33
N ALA A 283 -13.74 9.44 -1.42
CA ALA A 283 -15.19 9.27 -1.40
C ALA A 283 -15.60 7.80 -1.26
N SER A 284 -15.25 7.17 -0.15
CA SER A 284 -15.63 5.79 0.15
C SER A 284 -16.04 5.64 1.61
N SER A 285 -16.99 4.74 1.90
CA SER A 285 -17.44 4.51 3.30
C SER A 285 -16.51 3.59 4.11
N GLY A 286 -15.43 3.15 3.50
CA GLY A 286 -14.45 2.25 4.07
C GLY A 286 -13.22 2.97 4.61
N ASP A 287 -12.09 2.30 4.46
CA ASP A 287 -10.75 2.73 4.80
C ASP A 287 -10.23 3.75 3.76
N SER A 288 -10.82 4.95 3.78
CA SER A 288 -10.76 5.88 2.65
C SER A 288 -9.39 6.52 2.44
N ASP A 289 -8.62 6.74 3.51
CA ASP A 289 -7.21 7.15 3.43
C ASP A 289 -6.35 6.05 2.82
N SER A 290 -6.44 4.80 3.28
CA SER A 290 -5.69 3.68 2.67
C SER A 290 -6.04 3.46 1.19
N ILE A 291 -7.31 3.54 0.84
CA ILE A 291 -7.77 3.39 -0.56
C ILE A 291 -7.21 4.51 -1.42
N ALA A 292 -7.32 5.77 -0.99
CA ALA A 292 -6.84 6.93 -1.73
C ALA A 292 -5.30 6.96 -1.80
N CYS A 293 -4.61 6.58 -0.73
CA CYS A 293 -3.17 6.38 -0.61
C CYS A 293 -2.64 5.44 -1.70
N LEU A 294 -3.19 4.23 -1.78
CA LEU A 294 -2.80 3.24 -2.79
C LEU A 294 -3.12 3.72 -4.22
N ALA A 295 -4.32 4.28 -4.43
CA ALA A 295 -4.74 4.77 -5.75
C ALA A 295 -3.85 5.93 -6.23
N GLY A 296 -3.46 6.82 -5.31
CA GLY A 296 -2.52 7.90 -5.55
C GLY A 296 -1.11 7.41 -5.91
N ALA A 297 -0.64 6.36 -5.22
CA ALA A 297 0.62 5.71 -5.57
C ALA A 297 0.62 5.17 -7.01
N PHE A 298 -0.49 4.55 -7.45
CA PHE A 298 -0.65 4.04 -8.81
C PHE A 298 -0.68 5.15 -9.85
N ALA A 299 -1.54 6.16 -9.68
CA ALA A 299 -1.64 7.29 -10.58
C ALA A 299 -0.32 8.06 -10.69
N GLY A 300 0.35 8.27 -9.56
CA GLY A 300 1.63 8.95 -9.49
C GLY A 300 2.78 8.18 -10.14
N ALA A 301 2.79 6.85 -10.03
CA ALA A 301 3.77 6.00 -10.71
C ALA A 301 3.61 6.09 -12.24
N ALA A 302 2.37 6.08 -12.73
CA ALA A 302 2.06 6.12 -14.16
C ALA A 302 2.29 7.50 -14.80
N LEU A 303 1.96 8.59 -14.09
CA LEU A 303 1.93 9.94 -14.66
C LEU A 303 3.12 10.82 -14.23
N GLY A 304 3.77 10.47 -13.11
CA GLY A 304 4.87 11.22 -12.53
C GLY A 304 4.48 12.52 -11.82
N LEU A 305 5.46 13.15 -11.18
CA LEU A 305 5.25 14.30 -10.28
C LEU A 305 4.53 15.50 -10.91
N ALA A 306 4.74 15.74 -12.21
CA ALA A 306 4.16 16.89 -12.91
C ALA A 306 2.64 16.79 -13.13
N ALA A 307 2.05 15.61 -12.89
CA ALA A 307 0.62 15.40 -12.99
C ALA A 307 -0.17 15.94 -11.79
N TRP A 308 0.52 16.20 -10.67
CA TRP A 308 -0.08 16.74 -9.46
C TRP A 308 -0.09 18.28 -9.46
N PRO A 309 -1.04 18.92 -8.77
CA PRO A 309 -1.01 20.37 -8.55
C PRO A 309 0.31 20.82 -7.92
N VAL A 310 0.91 21.88 -8.48
CA VAL A 310 2.27 22.31 -8.09
C VAL A 310 2.36 22.73 -6.61
N ASP A 311 1.34 23.44 -6.13
CA ASP A 311 1.32 23.99 -4.75
C ASP A 311 1.23 22.90 -3.68
N TRP A 312 0.71 21.71 -4.04
CA TRP A 312 0.60 20.58 -3.11
C TRP A 312 1.96 20.06 -2.65
N GLN A 313 2.99 20.18 -3.49
CA GLN A 313 4.34 19.68 -3.17
C GLN A 313 4.95 20.39 -1.97
N THR A 314 4.58 21.66 -1.74
CA THR A 314 5.03 22.44 -0.57
C THR A 314 4.03 22.43 0.57
N GLN A 315 2.79 22.01 0.33
CA GLN A 315 1.72 22.00 1.33
C GLN A 315 1.71 20.70 2.15
N ILE A 316 2.06 19.55 1.56
CA ILE A 316 1.97 18.25 2.22
C ILE A 316 3.01 18.07 3.33
N GLU A 317 2.60 17.44 4.44
CA GLU A 317 3.50 17.03 5.52
C GLU A 317 4.61 16.10 5.00
N TYR A 318 5.81 16.23 5.56
CA TYR A 318 7.01 15.46 5.16
C TYR A 318 7.43 15.60 3.68
N ALA A 319 7.05 16.67 3.00
CA ALA A 319 7.46 16.95 1.62
C ALA A 319 8.98 16.78 1.38
N ASP A 320 9.82 17.20 2.33
CA ASP A 320 11.28 17.06 2.26
C ASP A 320 11.73 15.59 2.25
N ARG A 321 11.09 14.73 3.06
CA ARG A 321 11.37 13.28 3.13
C ARG A 321 10.86 12.57 1.88
N LEU A 322 9.66 12.92 1.41
CA LEU A 322 9.10 12.42 0.15
C LEU A 322 10.01 12.77 -1.04
N PHE A 323 10.50 14.01 -1.10
CA PHE A 323 11.47 14.42 -2.12
C PHE A 323 12.77 13.64 -2.03
N ARG A 324 13.32 13.44 -0.82
CA ARG A 324 14.56 12.68 -0.64
C ARG A 324 14.43 11.26 -1.19
N LEU A 325 13.34 10.56 -0.86
CA LEU A 325 13.08 9.22 -1.38
C LEU A 325 12.88 9.25 -2.90
N GLY A 326 11.98 10.11 -3.39
CA GLY A 326 11.62 10.18 -4.80
C GLY A 326 12.79 10.54 -5.71
N THR A 327 13.58 11.54 -5.34
CA THR A 327 14.78 11.94 -6.11
C THR A 327 15.89 10.90 -6.11
N THR A 328 15.95 10.04 -5.09
CA THR A 328 16.91 8.93 -5.04
C THR A 328 16.57 7.84 -6.07
N TRP A 329 15.30 7.73 -6.47
CA TRP A 329 14.81 6.65 -7.33
C TRP A 329 14.25 7.09 -8.68
N ASP A 330 14.08 8.38 -8.94
CA ASP A 330 13.72 8.95 -10.24
C ASP A 330 14.83 8.72 -11.29
#